data_AF-E3KX42-F1
#
_entry.id   AF-E3KX42-F1
#
_cell.length_a   1.000
_cell.length_b   1.000
_cell.length_c   1.000
_cell.angle_alpha   90.00
_cell.angle_beta   90.00
_cell.angle_gamma   90.00
#
_symmetry.space_group_name_H-M   'P 1'
#
loop_
_entity.id
_entity.type
_entity.pdbx_description
1 polymer ?
#
loop_
_entity_poly.entity_id
_entity_poly.type
_entity_poly.pdbx_seq_one_letter_code
_entity_poly.pdbx_strand_id
1 'polypeptide(L)'
;MVASGDPPNQGLKTQLKAALNDSSLSEEGFETSKVIALIDVLLQEGDSTSGSVTSHTFPSRKKLVKMIKTCYQFVIKNKAGKEVMWFVDMKKKGRVAKGKAPFKPDVTIWCSDNDLVALATGEMNPQKLYAANRIKVRGNLDKALKVERIISHERDKILLAGQEPSPSSVSLSKSIAGSRSSKL
;
A
#
# COMPACT_ATOMS: atom_id res chain seq x y z
N MET A 1 -0.77 2.56 43.08
CA MET A 1 -0.93 1.52 42.05
C MET A 1 -1.33 2.22 40.77
N VAL A 2 -0.39 2.39 39.85
CA VAL A 2 -0.55 3.27 38.67
C VAL A 2 -1.38 2.56 37.61
N ALA A 3 -2.55 3.11 37.30
CA ALA A 3 -3.33 2.75 36.13
C ALA A 3 -2.75 3.50 34.92
N SER A 4 -1.79 2.90 34.22
CA SER A 4 -1.25 3.43 32.97
C SER A 4 -2.09 2.90 31.81
N GLY A 5 -3.17 3.61 31.49
CA GLY A 5 -3.85 3.44 30.21
C GLY A 5 -2.97 4.04 29.11
N ASP A 6 -2.21 3.20 28.40
CA ASP A 6 -1.49 3.64 27.21
C ASP A 6 -2.50 4.07 26.13
N PRO A 7 -2.37 5.28 25.56
CA PRO A 7 -3.26 5.72 24.49
C PRO A 7 -3.06 4.84 23.24
N PRO A 8 -4.15 4.48 22.53
CA PRO A 8 -4.13 3.51 21.42
C PRO A 8 -3.26 3.90 20.21
N ASN A 9 -2.67 5.11 20.21
CA ASN A 9 -1.84 5.65 19.12
C ASN A 9 -0.32 5.69 19.46
N GLN A 10 0.11 5.20 20.62
CA GLN A 10 1.54 5.08 20.96
C GLN A 10 2.18 3.77 20.47
N GLY A 11 1.40 2.70 20.31
CA GLY A 11 1.89 1.39 19.83
C GLY A 11 2.48 1.46 18.42
N LEU A 12 1.73 2.00 17.46
CA LEU A 12 2.14 2.19 16.06
C LEU A 12 3.44 3.00 15.92
N LYS A 13 3.53 4.14 16.61
CA LYS A 13 4.73 5.00 16.57
C LYS A 13 5.95 4.29 17.15
N THR A 14 5.75 3.45 18.17
CA THR A 14 6.82 2.68 18.80
C THR A 14 7.28 1.53 17.90
N GLN A 15 6.34 0.80 17.31
CA GLN A 15 6.63 -0.28 16.35
C GLN A 15 7.31 0.25 15.08
N LEU A 16 6.88 1.40 14.56
CA LEU A 16 7.52 2.04 13.41
C LEU A 16 8.95 2.47 13.72
N LYS A 17 9.20 3.04 14.92
CA LYS A 17 10.57 3.37 15.36
C LYS A 17 11.44 2.12 15.49
N ALA A 18 10.91 1.04 16.04
CA ALA A 18 11.62 -0.24 16.15
C ALA A 18 11.97 -0.80 14.75
N ALA A 19 11.02 -0.79 13.82
CA ALA A 19 11.23 -1.23 12.44
C ALA A 19 12.25 -0.36 11.69
N LEU A 20 12.27 0.95 11.92
CA LEU A 20 13.27 1.84 11.33
C LEU A 20 14.70 1.60 11.85
N ASN A 21 14.85 1.07 13.06
CA ASN A 21 16.15 0.68 13.62
C ASN A 21 16.62 -0.69 13.11
N ASP A 22 15.76 -1.47 12.43
CA ASP A 22 16.13 -2.75 11.86
C ASP A 22 16.85 -2.54 10.51
N SER A 23 18.12 -2.94 10.45
CA SER A 23 18.96 -2.90 9.24
C SER A 23 18.40 -3.68 8.04
N SER A 24 17.45 -4.59 8.27
CA SER A 24 16.74 -5.32 7.22
C SER A 24 15.51 -4.58 6.69
N LEU A 25 15.09 -3.48 7.33
CA LEU A 25 13.92 -2.68 6.94
C LEU A 25 14.27 -1.22 6.66
N SER A 26 15.50 -0.80 6.95
CA SER A 26 15.96 0.57 6.71
C SER A 26 17.29 0.66 5.98
N GLU A 27 17.45 1.76 5.24
CA GLU A 27 18.71 2.17 4.62
C GLU A 27 18.88 3.68 4.76
N GLU A 28 20.07 4.09 5.17
CA GLU A 28 20.39 5.50 5.35
C GLU A 28 20.37 6.25 4.01
N GLY A 29 19.72 7.41 3.99
CA GLY A 29 19.57 8.23 2.78
C GLY A 29 18.49 7.74 1.81
N PHE A 30 17.58 6.88 2.27
CA PHE A 30 16.39 6.45 1.54
C PHE A 30 15.13 6.66 2.38
N GLU A 31 14.24 7.54 1.92
CA GLU A 31 12.92 7.77 2.54
C GLU A 31 12.01 6.55 2.41
N THR A 32 12.24 5.71 1.40
CA THR A 32 11.54 4.43 1.22
C THR A 32 11.70 3.48 2.39
N SER A 33 12.72 3.65 3.24
CA SER A 33 12.84 2.93 4.52
C SER A 33 11.59 3.07 5.40
N LYS A 34 10.97 4.26 5.41
CA LYS A 34 9.73 4.50 6.17
C LYS A 34 8.55 3.73 5.58
N VAL A 35 8.49 3.64 4.26
CA VAL A 35 7.45 2.88 3.55
C VAL A 35 7.59 1.39 3.86
N ILE A 36 8.82 0.87 3.82
CA ILE A 36 9.11 -0.54 4.10
C ILE A 36 8.79 -0.89 5.56
N ALA A 37 9.25 -0.06 6.50
CA ALA A 37 8.94 -0.23 7.91
C ALA A 37 7.43 -0.20 8.17
N LEU A 38 6.69 0.73 7.54
CA LEU A 38 5.24 0.81 7.67
C LEU A 38 4.54 -0.44 7.12
N ILE A 39 4.97 -0.95 5.96
CA ILE A 39 4.41 -2.19 5.38
C ILE A 39 4.64 -3.35 6.34
N ASP A 40 5.82 -3.46 6.94
CA ASP A 40 6.13 -4.53 7.89
C ASP A 40 5.21 -4.46 9.12
N VAL A 41 5.06 -3.27 9.72
CA VAL A 41 4.15 -3.03 10.85
C VAL A 41 2.71 -3.42 10.49
N LEU A 42 2.19 -2.97 9.34
CA LEU A 42 0.84 -3.31 8.88
C LEU A 42 0.65 -4.82 8.67
N LEU A 43 1.69 -5.52 8.19
CA LEU A 43 1.66 -6.97 8.03
C LEU A 43 1.72 -7.71 9.38
N GLN A 44 2.28 -7.11 10.43
CA GLN A 44 2.32 -7.68 11.78
C GLN A 44 1.00 -7.44 12.54
N GLU A 45 0.41 -6.25 12.43
CA GLU A 45 -0.85 -5.90 13.10
C GLU A 45 -2.01 -6.79 12.67
N GLY A 46 -2.08 -7.13 11.38
CA GLY A 46 -3.15 -7.95 10.82
C GLY A 46 -3.25 -9.38 11.37
N ASP A 47 -2.26 -9.87 12.13
CA ASP A 47 -2.29 -11.17 12.79
C ASP A 47 -2.62 -11.10 14.30
N SER A 48 -2.64 -9.90 14.90
CA SER A 48 -2.80 -9.70 16.35
C SER A 48 -4.24 -9.46 16.81
N THR A 49 -5.23 -9.35 15.90
CA THR A 49 -6.63 -9.07 16.28
C THR A 49 -7.51 -10.32 16.18
N SER A 50 -7.47 -11.15 17.22
CA SER A 50 -8.60 -11.99 17.60
C SER A 50 -9.57 -11.12 18.39
N GLY A 51 -10.55 -10.52 17.71
CA GLY A 51 -11.70 -9.84 18.35
C GLY A 51 -11.56 -8.33 18.50
N SER A 52 -12.00 -7.59 17.50
CA SER A 52 -12.72 -6.33 17.73
C SER A 52 -13.62 -6.04 16.52
N VAL A 53 -14.92 -6.08 16.76
CA VAL A 53 -15.98 -5.61 15.87
C VAL A 53 -15.92 -4.08 15.88
N THR A 54 -15.06 -3.49 15.04
CA THR A 54 -15.22 -2.12 14.54
C THR A 54 -14.85 -2.06 13.05
N SER A 55 -15.64 -1.31 12.29
CA SER A 55 -15.90 -1.50 10.85
C SER A 55 -14.75 -1.21 9.86
N HIS A 56 -13.48 -1.10 10.26
CA HIS A 56 -12.42 -0.50 9.41
C HIS A 56 -11.01 -1.15 9.50
N THR A 57 -10.90 -2.45 9.73
CA THR A 57 -9.59 -3.11 9.90
C THR A 57 -8.91 -3.45 8.56
N PHE A 58 -7.65 -3.02 8.40
CA PHE A 58 -6.77 -3.44 7.30
C PHE A 58 -6.73 -4.98 7.20
N PRO A 59 -6.70 -5.58 5.99
CA PRO A 59 -6.82 -7.03 5.86
C PRO A 59 -5.66 -7.78 6.53
N SER A 60 -5.95 -8.92 7.16
CA SER A 60 -4.90 -9.75 7.78
C SER A 60 -3.82 -10.18 6.79
N ARG A 61 -2.60 -10.39 7.28
CA ARG A 61 -1.47 -10.84 6.47
C ARG A 61 -1.79 -12.09 5.66
N LYS A 62 -2.44 -13.09 6.29
CA LYS A 62 -2.89 -14.31 5.61
C LYS A 62 -3.87 -14.02 4.46
N LYS A 63 -4.79 -13.07 4.65
CA LYS A 63 -5.76 -12.68 3.61
C LYS A 63 -5.06 -11.96 2.46
N LEU A 64 -4.13 -11.06 2.75
CA LEU A 64 -3.34 -10.36 1.75
C LEU A 64 -2.46 -11.33 0.93
N VAL A 65 -1.78 -12.28 1.57
CA VAL A 65 -0.99 -13.30 0.86
C VAL A 65 -1.86 -14.13 -0.07
N LYS A 66 -3.05 -14.56 0.39
CA LYS A 66 -4.01 -15.30 -0.45
C LYS A 66 -4.57 -14.47 -1.61
N MET A 67 -4.71 -13.16 -1.44
CA MET A 67 -5.27 -12.28 -2.46
C MET A 67 -4.22 -11.85 -3.50
N ILE A 68 -3.02 -11.49 -3.04
CA ILE A 68 -1.97 -10.89 -3.86
C ILE A 68 -1.14 -11.98 -4.57
N LYS A 69 -0.74 -13.06 -3.88
CA LYS A 69 -0.03 -14.23 -4.46
C LYS A 69 1.15 -13.86 -5.37
N THR A 70 1.90 -12.81 -5.02
CA THR A 70 2.91 -12.20 -5.87
C THR A 70 4.13 -11.83 -5.05
N CYS A 71 5.32 -12.08 -5.60
CA CYS A 71 6.58 -11.55 -5.06
C CYS A 71 7.08 -10.38 -5.90
N TYR A 72 7.32 -9.25 -5.24
CA TYR A 72 7.78 -8.01 -5.84
C TYR A 72 9.23 -7.77 -5.49
N GLN A 73 10.00 -7.30 -6.47
CA GLN A 73 11.31 -6.71 -6.28
C GLN A 73 11.23 -5.23 -6.62
N PHE A 74 11.75 -4.38 -5.74
CA PHE A 74 11.93 -2.96 -5.97
C PHE A 74 13.42 -2.66 -6.07
N VAL A 75 13.79 -1.84 -7.04
CA VAL A 75 15.14 -1.33 -7.25
C VAL A 75 15.04 0.18 -7.25
N ILE A 76 15.53 0.80 -6.17
CA ILE A 76 15.27 2.19 -5.84
C ILE A 76 16.56 2.98 -5.93
N LYS A 77 16.52 4.09 -6.67
CA LYS A 77 17.64 5.02 -6.79
C LYS A 77 17.33 6.33 -6.08
N ASN A 78 18.21 6.77 -5.19
CA ASN A 78 18.07 8.09 -4.55
C ASN A 78 18.74 9.20 -5.37
N LYS A 79 18.59 10.45 -4.91
CA LYS A 79 19.17 11.63 -5.58
C LYS A 79 20.69 11.63 -5.64
N ALA A 80 21.36 10.95 -4.69
CA ALA A 80 22.81 10.77 -4.67
C ALA A 80 23.29 9.67 -5.65
N GLY A 81 22.37 9.02 -6.37
CA GLY A 81 22.68 7.96 -7.31
C GLY A 81 22.94 6.61 -6.67
N LYS A 82 22.81 6.48 -5.35
CA LYS A 82 22.88 5.19 -4.64
C LYS A 82 21.65 4.35 -4.99
N GLU A 83 21.84 3.05 -5.05
CA GLU A 83 20.78 2.08 -5.30
C GLU A 83 20.55 1.20 -4.07
N VAL A 84 19.29 0.97 -3.72
CA VAL A 84 18.89 -0.01 -2.73
C VAL A 84 17.83 -0.92 -3.33
N MET A 85 17.82 -2.17 -2.87
CA MET A 85 16.84 -3.16 -3.27
C MET A 85 15.93 -3.49 -2.09
N TRP A 86 14.64 -3.62 -2.37
CA TRP A 86 13.64 -4.10 -1.40
C TRP A 86 12.83 -5.21 -2.04
N PHE A 87 12.35 -6.17 -1.25
CA PHE A 87 11.39 -7.16 -1.73
C PHE A 87 10.15 -7.21 -0.85
N VAL A 88 9.01 -7.52 -1.46
CA VAL A 88 7.76 -7.83 -0.77
C VAL A 88 7.32 -9.23 -1.20
N ASP A 89 7.34 -10.18 -0.28
CA ASP A 89 6.87 -11.55 -0.49
C ASP A 89 5.42 -11.69 -0.02
N MET A 90 4.46 -11.41 -0.90
CA MET A 90 3.04 -11.71 -0.70
C MET A 90 2.65 -13.04 -1.37
N LYS A 91 3.62 -13.91 -1.66
CA LYS A 91 3.39 -15.21 -2.31
C LYS A 91 3.48 -16.36 -1.32
N LYS A 92 4.42 -16.28 -0.38
CA LYS A 92 4.68 -17.33 0.61
C LYS A 92 4.48 -16.82 2.03
N LYS A 93 5.29 -15.85 2.47
CA LYS A 93 5.38 -15.51 3.90
C LYS A 93 4.62 -14.24 4.35
N GLY A 94 4.26 -13.35 3.42
CA GLY A 94 3.69 -12.05 3.79
C GLY A 94 4.69 -11.20 4.56
N ARG A 95 5.85 -10.93 3.95
CA ARG A 95 6.92 -10.15 4.58
C ARG A 95 7.58 -9.19 3.61
N VAL A 96 8.21 -8.15 4.14
CA VAL A 96 9.03 -7.20 3.39
C VAL A 96 10.43 -7.15 4.01
N ALA A 97 11.47 -6.96 3.20
CA ALA A 97 12.81 -6.67 3.70
C ALA A 97 13.72 -6.08 2.62
N LYS A 98 14.89 -5.61 3.05
CA LYS A 98 16.02 -5.16 2.24
C LYS A 98 16.63 -6.31 1.47
N GLY A 99 17.14 -5.98 0.29
CA GLY A 99 17.91 -6.85 -0.57
C GLY A 99 17.11 -7.48 -1.70
N LYS A 100 17.69 -8.56 -2.24
CA LYS A 100 17.10 -9.31 -3.34
C LYS A 100 15.98 -10.21 -2.83
N ALA A 101 14.95 -10.38 -3.65
CA ALA A 101 13.89 -11.32 -3.38
C ALA A 101 14.46 -12.74 -3.15
N PRO A 102 13.93 -13.49 -2.16
CA PRO A 102 14.43 -14.82 -1.80
C PRO A 102 14.17 -15.90 -2.87
N PHE A 103 13.43 -15.56 -3.93
CA PHE A 103 13.16 -16.38 -5.11
C PHE A 103 12.79 -15.47 -6.28
N LYS A 104 12.66 -16.05 -7.49
CA LYS A 104 12.34 -15.29 -8.71
C LYS A 104 11.12 -14.37 -8.52
N PRO A 105 11.29 -13.04 -8.63
CA PRO A 105 10.18 -12.11 -8.49
C PRO A 105 9.21 -12.28 -9.66
N ASP A 106 7.92 -12.16 -9.37
CA ASP A 106 6.86 -12.13 -10.39
C ASP A 106 6.81 -10.76 -11.08
N VAL A 107 7.18 -9.70 -10.34
CA VAL A 107 7.21 -8.31 -10.79
C VAL A 107 8.47 -7.63 -10.25
N THR A 108 9.17 -6.88 -11.11
CA THR A 108 10.28 -6.02 -10.70
C THR A 108 9.99 -4.58 -11.11
N ILE A 109 10.18 -3.65 -10.18
CA ILE A 109 9.89 -2.23 -10.34
C ILE A 109 11.16 -1.44 -10.12
N TRP A 110 11.48 -0.55 -11.04
CA TRP A 110 12.54 0.45 -10.89
C TRP A 110 11.91 1.83 -10.81
N CYS A 111 12.28 2.61 -9.80
CA CYS A 111 11.85 4.00 -9.66
C CYS A 111 12.80 4.79 -8.75
N SER A 112 12.56 6.10 -8.62
CA SER A 112 13.27 6.90 -7.62
C SER A 112 12.73 6.65 -6.20
N ASP A 113 13.54 7.00 -5.20
CA ASP A 113 13.15 6.97 -3.78
C ASP A 113 11.88 7.81 -3.55
N ASN A 114 11.86 9.04 -4.07
CA ASN A 114 10.72 9.95 -3.98
C ASN A 114 9.47 9.39 -4.67
N ASP A 115 9.61 8.76 -5.84
CA ASP A 115 8.48 8.18 -6.58
C ASP A 115 7.81 7.05 -5.78
N LEU A 116 8.60 6.17 -5.16
CA LEU A 116 8.02 5.09 -4.36
C LEU A 116 7.30 5.63 -3.12
N VAL A 117 7.85 6.65 -2.47
CA VAL A 117 7.19 7.33 -1.34
C VAL A 117 5.85 7.93 -1.79
N ALA A 118 5.86 8.69 -2.89
CA ALA A 118 4.64 9.31 -3.43
C ALA A 118 3.60 8.28 -3.89
N LEU A 119 4.04 7.10 -4.35
CA LEU A 119 3.15 5.98 -4.65
C LEU A 119 2.55 5.36 -3.38
N ALA A 120 3.36 5.19 -2.34
CA ALA A 120 2.91 4.57 -1.09
C ALA A 120 1.96 5.49 -0.31
N THR A 121 2.20 6.80 -0.31
CA THR A 121 1.26 7.79 0.24
C THR A 121 0.08 8.03 -0.70
N GLY A 122 0.24 7.65 -1.98
CA GLY A 122 -0.67 7.82 -3.10
C GLY A 122 -0.93 9.29 -3.46
N GLU A 123 0.07 10.14 -3.21
CA GLU A 123 0.21 11.47 -3.84
C GLU A 123 0.34 11.36 -5.35
N MET A 124 0.96 10.27 -5.83
CA MET A 124 1.12 9.97 -7.24
C MET A 124 0.37 8.72 -7.65
N ASN A 125 -0.17 8.74 -8.87
CA ASN A 125 -0.76 7.56 -9.49
C ASN A 125 0.32 6.76 -10.28
N PRO A 126 0.43 5.44 -10.09
CA PRO A 126 1.45 4.63 -10.75
C PRO A 126 1.29 4.54 -12.27
N GLN A 127 0.07 4.61 -12.81
CA GLN A 127 -0.14 4.65 -14.25
C GLN A 127 0.45 5.93 -14.85
N LYS A 128 0.30 7.07 -14.16
CA LYS A 128 0.90 8.35 -14.58
C LYS A 128 2.42 8.29 -14.56
N LEU A 129 3.02 7.74 -13.49
CA LEU A 129 4.47 7.60 -13.42
C LEU A 129 5.03 6.63 -14.46
N TYR A 130 4.28 5.57 -14.79
CA TYR A 130 4.67 4.60 -15.82
C TYR A 130 4.64 5.26 -17.21
N ALA A 131 3.55 5.98 -17.53
CA ALA A 131 3.42 6.73 -18.78
C ALA A 131 4.51 7.81 -18.93
N ALA A 132 4.95 8.41 -17.81
CA ALA A 132 6.02 9.39 -17.78
C ALA A 132 7.44 8.78 -17.78
N ASN A 133 7.58 7.45 -17.93
CA ASN A 133 8.85 6.72 -17.84
C ASN A 133 9.61 6.90 -16.51
N ARG A 134 8.93 7.34 -15.45
CA ARG A 134 9.51 7.53 -14.10
C ARG A 134 9.53 6.24 -13.29
N ILE A 135 8.60 5.33 -13.58
CA ILE A 135 8.69 3.94 -13.11
C ILE A 135 8.80 3.00 -14.30
N LYS A 136 9.64 1.97 -14.14
CA LYS A 136 9.74 0.86 -15.07
C LYS A 136 9.26 -0.40 -14.39
N VAL A 137 8.46 -1.18 -15.09
CA VAL A 137 7.93 -2.46 -14.60
C VAL A 137 8.40 -3.58 -15.53
N ARG A 138 8.87 -4.68 -14.96
CA ARG A 138 9.11 -5.95 -15.69
C ARG A 138 8.39 -7.09 -14.97
N GLY A 139 8.05 -8.13 -15.73
CA GLY A 139 7.32 -9.29 -15.23
C GLY A 139 5.82 -9.18 -15.54
N ASN A 140 4.99 -9.67 -14.63
CA ASN A 140 3.55 -9.73 -14.86
C ASN A 140 2.86 -8.39 -14.53
N LEU A 141 2.47 -7.65 -15.57
CA LEU A 141 1.83 -6.33 -15.42
C LEU A 141 0.47 -6.41 -14.72
N ASP A 142 -0.33 -7.44 -14.97
CA ASP A 142 -1.64 -7.60 -14.32
C ASP A 142 -1.49 -7.73 -12.80
N LYS A 143 -0.47 -8.44 -12.34
CA LYS A 143 -0.13 -8.55 -10.92
C LYS A 143 0.35 -7.21 -10.33
N ALA A 144 1.01 -6.37 -11.12
CA ALA A 144 1.39 -5.02 -10.71
C ALA A 144 0.15 -4.11 -10.58
N LEU A 145 -0.77 -4.16 -11.53
CA LEU A 145 -2.02 -3.39 -11.51
C LEU A 145 -3.03 -3.90 -10.46
N LYS A 146 -2.99 -5.20 -10.14
CA LYS A 146 -3.86 -5.79 -9.12
C LYS A 146 -3.51 -5.26 -7.73
N VAL A 147 -2.23 -5.20 -7.37
CA VAL A 147 -1.82 -4.73 -6.04
C VAL A 147 -2.10 -3.25 -5.87
N GLU A 148 -1.96 -2.45 -6.93
CA GLU A 148 -2.37 -1.05 -6.93
C GLU A 148 -3.84 -0.90 -6.56
N ARG A 149 -4.75 -1.61 -7.24
CA ARG A 149 -6.19 -1.57 -6.92
C ARG A 149 -6.51 -1.97 -5.49
N ILE A 150 -5.82 -2.99 -4.96
CA ILE A 150 -6.00 -3.44 -3.57
C ILE A 150 -5.54 -2.35 -2.60
N ILE A 151 -4.33 -1.81 -2.79
CA ILE A 151 -3.77 -0.79 -1.89
C ILE A 151 -4.59 0.49 -1.95
N SER A 152 -4.96 0.95 -3.15
CA SER A 152 -5.79 2.15 -3.34
C SER A 152 -7.14 2.02 -2.62
N HIS A 153 -7.83 0.87 -2.77
CA HIS A 153 -9.09 0.61 -2.07
C HIS A 153 -8.96 0.57 -0.55
N GLU A 154 -7.89 -0.04 -0.02
CA GLU A 154 -7.67 -0.06 1.44
C GLU A 154 -7.24 1.32 1.97
N ARG A 155 -6.46 2.10 1.21
CA ARG A 155 -6.10 3.48 1.56
C ARG A 155 -7.32 4.40 1.57
N ASP A 156 -8.17 4.30 0.56
CA ASP A 156 -9.38 5.13 0.47
C ASP A 156 -10.29 4.87 1.68
N LYS A 157 -10.45 3.62 2.12
CA LYS A 157 -11.20 3.31 3.35
C LYS A 157 -10.61 3.95 4.61
N ILE A 158 -9.28 4.03 4.71
CA ILE A 158 -8.60 4.64 5.84
C ILE A 158 -8.77 6.17 5.80
N LEU A 159 -8.71 6.79 4.63
CA LEU A 159 -8.86 8.24 4.45
C LEU A 159 -10.32 8.72 4.55
N LEU A 160 -11.27 7.97 3.99
CA LEU A 160 -12.71 8.24 4.07
C LEU A 160 -13.26 8.10 5.50
N ALA A 161 -12.59 7.35 6.38
CA ALA A 161 -12.95 7.28 7.80
C ALA A 161 -12.58 8.55 8.60
N GLY A 162 -11.84 9.49 8.00
CA GLY A 162 -11.45 10.78 8.61
C GLY A 162 -12.22 12.00 8.10
N GLN A 163 -13.12 11.83 7.13
CA GLN A 163 -13.93 12.91 6.57
C GLN A 163 -15.39 12.43 6.51
N GLU A 164 -16.27 13.06 7.29
CA GLU A 164 -17.72 12.98 7.06
C GLU A 164 -17.99 13.14 5.55
N PRO A 165 -18.85 12.30 4.94
CA PRO A 165 -19.00 12.26 3.50
C PRO A 165 -19.50 13.62 2.96
N SER A 166 -18.65 14.33 2.23
CA SER A 166 -19.08 15.51 1.47
C SER A 166 -19.93 15.06 0.26
N PRO A 167 -21.15 15.60 0.05
CA PRO A 167 -22.17 15.03 -0.84
C PRO A 167 -21.97 15.29 -2.35
N SER A 168 -20.72 15.31 -2.84
CA SER A 168 -20.44 15.78 -4.21
C SER A 168 -20.47 14.72 -5.32
N SER A 169 -20.79 13.44 -5.05
CA SER A 169 -20.75 12.39 -6.10
C SER A 169 -22.09 11.70 -6.39
N VAL A 170 -23.23 12.25 -5.97
CA VAL A 170 -24.54 11.79 -6.46
C VAL A 170 -25.00 12.72 -7.59
N SER A 171 -24.50 12.49 -8.80
CA SER A 171 -25.24 12.86 -10.00
C SER A 171 -24.83 11.97 -11.16
N LEU A 172 -25.81 11.65 -12.01
CA LEU A 172 -25.79 10.83 -13.22
C LEU A 172 -26.04 9.32 -13.06
N SER A 173 -27.29 8.99 -12.72
CA SER A 173 -28.05 8.04 -13.55
C SER A 173 -29.56 8.09 -13.25
N LYS A 174 -30.31 8.86 -14.05
CA LYS A 174 -31.68 8.49 -14.45
C LYS A 174 -32.04 9.30 -15.70
N SER A 175 -31.71 8.72 -16.85
CA SER A 175 -32.38 8.99 -18.12
C SER A 175 -33.03 7.69 -18.55
N ILE A 176 -34.30 7.76 -18.96
CA ILE A 176 -35.18 6.77 -19.62
C ILE A 176 -36.58 6.77 -18.96
N ALA A 177 -37.40 7.71 -19.42
CA ALA A 177 -38.85 7.63 -19.56
C ALA A 177 -39.19 8.81 -20.49
N GLY A 178 -39.40 8.62 -21.79
CA GLY A 178 -40.55 7.93 -22.34
C GLY A 178 -41.41 8.96 -23.08
N SER A 179 -40.87 9.57 -24.14
CA SER A 179 -41.67 10.37 -25.07
C SER A 179 -42.43 9.41 -25.99
N ARG A 180 -43.74 9.28 -25.78
CA ARG A 180 -44.66 8.75 -26.79
C ARG A 180 -45.75 9.79 -27.01
N SER A 181 -45.65 10.41 -28.18
CA SER A 181 -46.71 11.16 -28.85
C SER A 181 -47.57 10.18 -29.65
N SER A 182 -48.90 10.24 -29.54
CA SER A 182 -49.83 10.00 -30.66
C SER A 182 -51.30 10.21 -30.28
N LYS A 183 -51.91 11.20 -30.95
CA LYS A 183 -53.29 11.30 -31.47
C LYS A 183 -54.32 10.25 -31.03
N LEU A 184 -55.46 10.70 -30.49
CA LEU A 184 -56.76 10.83 -31.16
C LEU A 184 -57.74 11.55 -30.23
#